data_AF-A0A963IP88-F1
#
_entry.id   AF-A0A963IP88-F1
#
_cell.length_a   1.000
_cell.length_b   1.000
_cell.length_c   1.000
_cell.angle_alpha   90.00
_cell.angle_beta   90.00
_cell.angle_gamma   90.00
#
_symmetry.space_group_name_H-M   'P 1'
#
loop_
_entity.id
_entity.type
_entity.pdbx_description
1 polymer ?
#
loop_
_entity_poly.entity_id
_entity_poly.type
_entity_poly.pdbx_seq_one_letter_code
_entity_poly.pdbx_strand_id
1 'polypeptide(L)'
;MSSRITNLERLRKELRGMRRGDLLIIAERAIELVPKATLKALVGDYVHVDDVAEASATPNALLDEVQTFHVDSLAGRYFQDFAVNSRNCTEHSRGTDAFIAEFKRLLRGCISAADSEQYEVARQTFELLFGLLRHIDEGHDDVIFFADEGGSWQLGVDWRSVFAAYFRCLAET
;
A
#
# COMPACT_ATOMS: atom_id res chain seq x y z
N MET A 1 -20.65 28.51 -10.48
CA MET A 1 -20.35 28.28 -9.05
C MET A 1 -21.17 27.14 -8.42
N SER A 2 -22.48 27.00 -8.73
CA SER A 2 -23.34 25.94 -8.17
C SER A 2 -22.83 24.50 -8.43
N SER A 3 -22.42 24.19 -9.66
CA SER A 3 -21.90 22.86 -10.04
C SER A 3 -20.64 22.42 -9.26
N ARG A 4 -19.73 23.34 -8.93
CA ARG A 4 -18.50 23.03 -8.16
C ARG A 4 -18.82 22.64 -6.71
N ILE A 5 -19.81 23.30 -6.10
CA ILE A 5 -20.26 23.01 -4.73
C ILE A 5 -20.92 21.63 -4.70
N THR A 6 -21.78 21.33 -5.67
CA THR A 6 -22.41 20.00 -5.80
C THR A 6 -21.39 18.88 -5.98
N ASN A 7 -20.32 19.11 -6.75
CA ASN A 7 -19.25 18.13 -6.94
C ASN A 7 -18.45 17.85 -5.67
N LEU A 8 -18.15 18.88 -4.87
CA LEU A 8 -17.44 18.69 -3.60
C LEU A 8 -18.30 17.97 -2.56
N GLU A 9 -19.61 18.26 -2.48
CA GLU A 9 -20.50 17.51 -1.59
C GLU A 9 -20.59 16.03 -1.96
N ARG A 10 -20.65 15.73 -3.27
CA ARG A 10 -20.61 14.35 -3.75
C ARG A 10 -19.32 13.65 -3.35
N LEU A 11 -18.16 14.29 -3.57
CA LEU A 11 -16.86 13.73 -3.18
C LEU A 11 -16.80 13.45 -1.67
N ARG A 12 -17.30 14.38 -0.83
CA ARG A 12 -17.36 14.17 0.62
C ARG A 12 -18.23 12.97 1.00
N LYS A 13 -19.36 12.79 0.31
CA LYS A 13 -20.23 11.63 0.54
C LYS A 13 -19.54 10.33 0.14
N GLU A 14 -18.83 10.31 -0.98
CA GLU A 14 -18.08 9.14 -1.44
C GLU A 14 -16.95 8.79 -0.45
N LEU A 15 -16.14 9.77 -0.03
CA LEU A 15 -15.08 9.57 0.97
C LEU A 15 -15.62 9.02 2.31
N ARG A 16 -16.76 9.52 2.79
CA ARG A 16 -17.39 9.03 4.04
C ARG A 16 -17.93 7.60 3.94
N GLY A 17 -18.19 7.12 2.73
CA GLY A 17 -18.66 5.76 2.48
C GLY A 17 -17.55 4.75 2.20
N MET A 18 -16.30 5.20 2.07
CA MET A 18 -15.16 4.32 1.79
C MET A 18 -14.80 3.46 3.00
N ARG A 19 -14.22 2.28 2.71
CA ARG A 19 -13.67 1.42 3.75
C ARG A 19 -12.42 2.07 4.36
N ARG A 20 -12.09 1.68 5.59
CA ARG A 20 -10.87 2.16 6.27
C ARG A 20 -9.61 1.91 5.43
N GLY A 21 -9.45 0.71 4.87
CA GLY A 21 -8.32 0.39 3.99
C GLY A 21 -8.18 1.32 2.78
N ASP A 22 -9.29 1.69 2.14
CA ASP A 22 -9.27 2.63 1.01
C ASP A 22 -8.82 4.03 1.43
N LEU A 23 -9.29 4.50 2.60
CA LEU A 23 -8.88 5.79 3.16
C LEU A 23 -7.39 5.79 3.53
N LEU A 24 -6.85 4.68 4.04
CA LEU A 24 -5.41 4.53 4.29
C LEU A 24 -4.62 4.59 2.99
N ILE A 25 -5.05 3.89 1.94
CA ILE A 25 -4.39 3.97 0.61
C ILE A 25 -4.39 5.41 0.09
N ILE A 26 -5.50 6.15 0.25
CA ILE A 26 -5.57 7.57 -0.15
C ILE A 26 -4.60 8.42 0.67
N ALA A 27 -4.49 8.18 1.98
CA ALA A 27 -3.56 8.91 2.84
C ALA A 27 -2.10 8.68 2.42
N GLU A 28 -1.71 7.43 2.13
CA GLU A 28 -0.37 7.11 1.62
C GLU A 28 -0.09 7.83 0.30
N ARG A 29 -1.05 7.82 -0.64
CA ARG A 29 -0.90 8.56 -1.90
C ARG A 29 -0.82 10.06 -1.70
N ALA A 30 -1.49 10.61 -0.69
CA ALA A 30 -1.42 12.03 -0.40
C ALA A 30 0.00 12.44 0.03
N ILE A 31 0.71 11.59 0.77
CA ILE A 31 2.10 11.84 1.17
C ILE A 31 3.02 11.92 -0.06
N GLU A 32 2.80 11.06 -1.07
CA GLU A 32 3.58 11.04 -2.31
C GLU A 32 3.27 12.23 -3.25
N LEU A 33 2.02 12.68 -3.29
CA LEU A 33 1.53 13.61 -4.33
C LEU A 33 1.40 15.06 -3.86
N VAL A 34 1.23 15.29 -2.57
CA VAL A 34 0.91 16.60 -2.03
C VAL A 34 2.20 17.28 -1.54
N PRO A 35 2.47 18.55 -1.92
CA PRO A 35 3.62 19.28 -1.40
C PRO A 35 3.61 19.35 0.14
N LYS A 36 4.78 19.24 0.78
CA LYS A 36 4.93 19.18 2.26
C LYS A 36 4.17 20.28 3.00
N ALA A 37 4.14 21.51 2.49
CA ALA A 37 3.39 22.62 3.10
C ALA A 37 1.88 22.37 3.10
N THR A 38 1.34 21.84 2.00
CA THR A 38 -0.08 21.49 1.88
C THR A 38 -0.41 20.24 2.70
N LEU A 39 0.51 19.27 2.77
CA LEU A 39 0.36 18.09 3.63
C LEU A 39 0.31 18.51 5.12
N LYS A 40 1.19 19.42 5.55
CA LYS A 40 1.16 20.01 6.90
C LYS A 40 -0.18 20.68 7.20
N ALA A 41 -0.73 21.43 6.24
CA ALA A 41 -2.06 22.03 6.41
C ALA A 41 -3.19 20.98 6.47
N LEU A 42 -3.01 19.82 5.84
CA LEU A 42 -4.01 18.75 5.80
C LEU A 42 -4.02 17.89 7.08
N VAL A 43 -2.84 17.55 7.61
CA VAL A 43 -2.71 16.57 8.71
C VAL A 43 -2.07 17.13 9.99
N GLY A 44 -1.64 18.40 10.00
CA GLY A 44 -0.88 18.99 11.10
C GLY A 44 -1.60 19.01 12.45
N ASP A 45 -2.93 19.03 12.45
CA ASP A 45 -3.75 18.93 13.67
C ASP A 45 -3.74 17.52 14.29
N TYR A 46 -3.29 16.52 13.53
CA TYR A 46 -3.28 15.10 13.91
C TYR A 46 -1.88 14.52 14.06
N VAL A 47 -0.91 14.99 13.26
CA VAL A 47 0.46 14.45 13.20
C VAL A 47 1.48 15.58 13.03
N HIS A 48 2.63 15.48 13.70
CA HIS A 48 3.72 16.44 13.55
C HIS A 48 4.50 16.16 12.25
N VAL A 49 4.40 17.06 11.27
CA VAL A 49 4.98 16.89 9.92
C VAL A 49 6.40 17.48 9.80
N ASP A 50 6.80 18.35 10.74
CA ASP A 50 8.07 19.08 10.66
C ASP A 50 9.30 18.20 10.96
N ASP A 51 9.13 17.14 11.76
CA ASP A 51 10.20 16.21 12.15
C ASP A 51 10.41 15.06 11.15
N VAL A 52 9.63 15.01 10.06
CA VAL A 52 9.86 14.06 8.98
C VAL A 52 11.09 14.55 8.21
N ALA A 53 12.26 14.07 8.65
CA ALA A 53 13.51 14.24 7.92
C ALA A 53 13.29 13.79 6.48
N GLU A 54 13.80 14.56 5.51
CA GLU A 54 13.98 14.03 4.17
C GLU A 54 14.88 12.81 4.32
N ALA A 55 14.30 11.61 4.19
CA ALA A 55 15.08 10.39 4.26
C ALA A 55 16.20 10.56 3.23
N SER A 56 17.46 10.53 3.68
CA SER A 56 18.58 10.55 2.77
C SER A 56 18.42 9.32 1.88
N ALA A 57 17.98 9.53 0.64
CA ALA A 57 17.69 8.44 -0.27
C ALA A 57 19.01 7.73 -0.57
N THR A 58 19.29 6.66 0.18
CA THR A 58 20.33 5.73 -0.19
C THR A 58 19.94 5.15 -1.55
N PRO A 59 20.90 4.78 -2.42
CA PRO A 59 20.59 4.17 -3.70
C PRO A 59 19.66 2.95 -3.61
N ASN A 60 19.61 2.30 -2.44
CA ASN A 60 18.80 1.11 -2.17
C ASN A 60 17.66 1.35 -1.16
N ALA A 61 17.29 2.60 -0.86
CA ALA A 61 16.31 2.90 0.19
C ALA A 61 14.98 2.14 0.02
N LEU A 62 14.49 2.01 -1.22
CA LEU A 62 13.28 1.24 -1.52
C LEU A 62 13.45 -0.25 -1.23
N LEU A 63 14.60 -0.83 -1.58
CA LEU A 63 14.88 -2.23 -1.35
C LEU A 63 15.02 -2.53 0.15
N ASP A 64 15.70 -1.66 0.89
CA ASP A 64 15.84 -1.78 2.35
C ASP A 64 14.47 -1.70 3.06
N GLU A 65 13.60 -0.81 2.57
CA GLU A 65 12.23 -0.65 3.05
C GLU A 65 11.38 -1.91 2.79
N VAL A 66 11.44 -2.46 1.57
CA VAL A 66 10.72 -3.71 1.23
C VAL A 66 11.27 -4.92 1.96
N GLN A 67 12.58 -4.99 2.22
CA GLN A 67 13.15 -6.05 3.05
C GLN A 67 12.62 -5.99 4.47
N THR A 68 12.55 -4.78 5.06
CA THR A 68 11.97 -4.57 6.38
C THR A 68 10.50 -5.00 6.40
N PHE A 69 9.71 -4.50 5.45
CA PHE A 69 8.30 -4.88 5.31
C PHE A 69 8.11 -6.38 5.13
N HIS A 70 8.97 -7.04 4.35
CA HIS A 70 8.93 -8.49 4.13
C HIS A 70 9.20 -9.28 5.43
N VAL A 71 10.25 -8.92 6.16
CA VAL A 71 10.57 -9.54 7.45
C VAL A 71 9.43 -9.32 8.46
N ASP A 72 8.91 -8.10 8.53
CA ASP A 72 7.82 -7.73 9.42
C ASP A 72 6.51 -8.48 9.10
N SER A 73 6.24 -8.66 7.81
CA SER A 73 5.10 -9.42 7.31
C SER A 73 5.17 -10.89 7.71
N LEU A 74 6.31 -11.54 7.45
CA LEU A 74 6.53 -12.94 7.84
C LEU A 74 6.59 -13.14 9.36
N ALA A 75 6.92 -12.10 10.12
CA ALA A 75 6.84 -12.12 11.59
C ALA A 75 5.41 -11.91 12.13
N GLY A 76 4.41 -11.78 11.24
CA GLY A 76 3.01 -11.63 11.59
C GLY A 76 2.64 -10.28 12.21
N ARG A 77 3.41 -9.21 11.97
CA ARG A 77 3.11 -7.88 12.51
C ARG A 77 1.79 -7.30 12.00
N TYR A 78 1.34 -7.76 10.82
CA TYR A 78 0.06 -7.39 10.23
C TYR A 78 -1.03 -8.42 10.48
N PHE A 79 -0.69 -9.58 11.05
CA PHE A 79 -1.67 -10.58 11.37
C PHE A 79 -2.54 -10.09 12.53
N GLN A 80 -3.84 -10.07 12.29
CA GLN A 80 -4.84 -9.73 13.29
C GLN A 80 -6.13 -10.45 12.94
N ASP A 81 -6.47 -11.46 13.72
CA ASP A 81 -7.72 -12.18 13.62
C ASP A 81 -8.86 -11.44 14.31
N PHE A 82 -10.09 -11.88 14.03
CA PHE A 82 -11.28 -11.47 14.77
C PHE A 82 -12.37 -12.53 14.65
N ALA A 83 -13.33 -12.49 15.58
CA ALA A 83 -14.46 -13.41 15.56
C ALA A 83 -15.36 -13.15 14.34
N VAL A 84 -15.27 -14.04 13.35
CA VAL A 84 -16.06 -13.98 12.13
C VAL A 84 -17.48 -14.50 12.36
N ASN A 85 -18.46 -13.79 11.80
CA ASN A 85 -19.86 -14.15 11.72
C ASN A 85 -20.45 -13.62 10.41
N SER A 86 -21.74 -13.92 10.15
CA SER A 86 -22.41 -13.54 8.90
C SER A 86 -22.52 -12.04 8.63
N ARG A 87 -22.20 -11.17 9.59
CA ARG A 87 -22.23 -9.71 9.43
C ARG A 87 -20.87 -9.13 9.05
N ASN A 88 -19.77 -9.79 9.40
CA ASN A 88 -18.40 -9.25 9.26
C ASN A 88 -17.45 -10.15 8.44
N CYS A 89 -17.95 -11.21 7.81
CA CYS A 89 -17.15 -12.11 6.96
C CYS A 89 -16.51 -11.46 5.72
N THR A 90 -16.84 -10.21 5.42
CA THR A 90 -16.23 -9.43 4.32
C THR A 90 -15.36 -8.27 4.81
N GLU A 91 -15.19 -8.14 6.14
CA GLU A 91 -14.40 -7.09 6.76
C GLU A 91 -12.91 -7.48 6.82
N HIS A 92 -12.06 -6.45 6.76
CA HIS A 92 -10.64 -6.61 7.02
C HIS A 92 -10.33 -6.14 8.46
N SER A 93 -9.41 -6.85 9.10
CA SER A 93 -8.80 -6.37 10.35
C SER A 93 -7.98 -5.10 10.09
N ARG A 94 -7.58 -4.41 11.17
CA ARG A 94 -6.71 -3.22 11.02
C ARG A 94 -5.36 -3.63 10.45
N GLY A 95 -4.85 -4.78 10.89
CA GLY A 95 -3.60 -5.34 10.38
C GLY A 95 -3.66 -5.60 8.87
N THR A 96 -4.71 -6.28 8.39
CA THR A 96 -4.91 -6.53 6.95
C THR A 96 -5.03 -5.25 6.14
N ASP A 97 -5.77 -4.24 6.63
CA ASP A 97 -5.85 -2.94 5.95
C ASP A 97 -4.49 -2.22 5.88
N ALA A 98 -3.70 -2.25 6.95
CA ALA A 98 -2.38 -1.63 6.99
C ALA A 98 -1.40 -2.34 6.04
N PHE A 99 -1.42 -3.68 6.02
CA PHE A 99 -0.64 -4.48 5.07
C PHE A 99 -0.98 -4.10 3.63
N ILE A 100 -2.27 -4.06 3.28
CA ILE A 100 -2.71 -3.71 1.92
C ILE A 100 -2.24 -2.31 1.52
N ALA A 101 -2.38 -1.33 2.42
CA ALA A 101 -2.00 0.05 2.14
C ALA A 101 -0.49 0.16 1.86
N GLU A 102 0.31 -0.46 2.71
CA GLU A 102 1.76 -0.48 2.63
C GLU A 102 2.26 -1.28 1.41
N PHE A 103 1.73 -2.49 1.19
CA PHE A 103 2.05 -3.32 0.03
C PHE A 103 1.80 -2.56 -1.29
N LYS A 104 0.67 -1.85 -1.39
CA LYS A 104 0.34 -1.02 -2.54
C LYS A 104 1.26 0.19 -2.70
N ARG A 105 1.71 0.79 -1.59
CA ARG A 105 2.70 1.89 -1.61
C ARG A 105 4.03 1.40 -2.15
N LEU A 106 4.52 0.27 -1.65
CA LEU A 106 5.79 -0.33 -2.08
C LEU A 106 5.76 -0.76 -3.54
N LEU A 107 4.63 -1.31 -4.03
CA LEU A 107 4.45 -1.59 -5.46
C LEU A 107 4.50 -0.33 -6.33
N ARG A 108 3.93 0.80 -5.88
CA ARG A 108 4.08 2.08 -6.59
C ARG A 108 5.55 2.52 -6.60
N GLY A 109 6.26 2.36 -5.47
CA GLY A 109 7.70 2.60 -5.39
C GLY A 109 8.48 1.79 -6.43
N CYS A 110 8.16 0.51 -6.62
CA CYS A 110 8.77 -0.33 -7.65
C CYS A 110 8.51 0.19 -9.07
N ILE A 111 7.28 0.63 -9.37
CA ILE A 111 6.93 1.22 -10.66
C ILE A 111 7.73 2.51 -10.89
N SER A 112 7.80 3.38 -9.89
CA SER A 112 8.58 4.63 -9.98
C SER A 112 10.09 4.39 -10.14
N ALA A 113 10.64 3.37 -9.49
CA ALA A 113 12.04 2.96 -9.67
C ALA A 113 12.28 2.45 -11.10
N ALA A 114 11.37 1.63 -11.65
CA ALA A 114 11.44 1.18 -13.03
C ALA A 114 11.33 2.32 -14.05
N ASP A 115 10.46 3.31 -13.80
CA ASP A 115 10.34 4.51 -14.63
C ASP A 115 11.57 5.43 -14.53
N SER A 116 12.35 5.29 -13.46
CA SER A 116 13.63 5.99 -13.26
C SER A 116 14.84 5.15 -13.69
N GLU A 117 14.62 4.08 -14.47
CA GLU A 117 15.64 3.18 -15.02
C GLU A 117 16.47 2.42 -13.96
N GLN A 118 15.98 2.37 -12.71
CA GLN A 118 16.60 1.58 -11.63
C GLN A 118 16.13 0.13 -11.68
N TYR A 119 16.34 -0.53 -12.83
CA TYR A 119 15.72 -1.82 -13.15
C TYR A 119 16.11 -2.95 -12.19
N GLU A 120 17.38 -3.01 -11.77
CA GLU A 120 17.84 -4.04 -10.84
C GLU A 120 17.18 -3.92 -9.47
N VAL A 121 17.17 -2.71 -8.90
CA VAL A 121 16.52 -2.42 -7.61
C VAL A 121 15.02 -2.69 -7.71
N ALA A 122 14.36 -2.20 -8.76
CA ALA A 122 12.94 -2.44 -8.98
C ALA A 122 12.61 -3.93 -9.09
N ARG A 123 13.40 -4.70 -9.86
CA ARG A 123 13.21 -6.15 -10.01
C ARG A 123 13.35 -6.88 -8.67
N GLN A 124 14.44 -6.65 -7.94
CA GLN A 124 14.66 -7.29 -6.63
C GLN A 124 13.52 -6.98 -5.65
N THR A 125 13.05 -5.74 -5.67
CA THR A 125 11.95 -5.27 -4.83
C THR A 125 10.62 -5.95 -5.21
N PHE A 126 10.29 -6.04 -6.51
CA PHE A 126 9.12 -6.77 -6.99
C PHE A 126 9.14 -8.23 -6.56
N GLU A 127 10.29 -8.91 -6.68
CA GLU A 127 10.43 -10.32 -6.36
C GLU A 127 10.17 -10.62 -4.88
N LEU A 128 10.62 -9.74 -3.97
CA LEU A 128 10.30 -9.85 -2.54
C LEU A 128 8.79 -9.71 -2.29
N LEU A 129 8.16 -8.71 -2.91
CA LEU A 129 6.72 -8.50 -2.76
C LEU A 129 5.90 -9.66 -3.35
N PHE A 130 6.29 -10.20 -4.51
CA PHE A 130 5.65 -11.38 -5.10
C PHE A 130 5.91 -12.65 -4.27
N GLY A 131 7.05 -12.74 -3.62
CA GLY A 131 7.36 -13.78 -2.63
C GLY A 131 6.33 -13.81 -1.50
N LEU A 132 5.98 -12.66 -0.93
CA LEU A 132 4.93 -12.56 0.11
C LEU A 132 3.55 -13.01 -0.41
N LEU A 133 3.19 -12.64 -1.64
CA LEU A 133 1.91 -13.06 -2.22
C LEU A 133 1.84 -14.57 -2.40
N ARG A 134 2.93 -15.17 -2.89
CA ARG A 134 3.03 -16.62 -3.02
C ARG A 134 2.87 -17.30 -1.65
N HIS A 135 3.54 -16.78 -0.63
CA HIS A 135 3.44 -17.30 0.74
C HIS A 135 2.00 -17.24 1.26
N ILE A 136 1.30 -16.12 1.04
CA ILE A 136 -0.13 -15.99 1.38
C ILE A 136 -0.98 -16.99 0.59
N ASP A 137 -0.77 -17.11 -0.72
CA ASP A 137 -1.57 -17.97 -1.59
C ASP A 137 -1.30 -19.48 -1.38
N GLU A 138 -0.15 -19.84 -0.79
CA GLU A 138 0.16 -21.19 -0.32
C GLU A 138 -0.63 -21.59 0.94
N GLY A 139 -1.42 -20.67 1.50
CA GLY A 139 -2.32 -20.90 2.63
C GLY A 139 -1.66 -20.72 3.99
N HIS A 140 -0.57 -19.95 4.05
CA HIS A 140 0.06 -19.58 5.32
C HIS A 140 -0.71 -18.42 5.99
N ASP A 141 -1.41 -18.73 7.08
CA ASP A 141 -2.17 -17.76 7.89
C ASP A 141 -1.30 -17.06 8.94
N ASP A 142 -0.11 -16.60 8.55
CA ASP A 142 0.87 -15.95 9.44
C ASP A 142 1.15 -14.49 9.06
N VAL A 143 0.87 -14.08 7.82
CA VAL A 143 1.10 -12.70 7.34
C VAL A 143 -0.09 -11.78 7.61
N ILE A 144 -1.28 -12.19 7.17
CA ILE A 144 -2.55 -11.45 7.30
C ILE A 144 -3.70 -12.42 7.51
N PHE A 145 -4.82 -11.90 8.01
CA PHE A 145 -6.03 -12.68 8.23
C PHE A 145 -7.11 -12.30 7.21
N PHE A 146 -7.73 -13.32 6.60
CA PHE A 146 -8.93 -13.18 5.77
C PHE A 146 -10.13 -13.79 6.51
N ALA A 147 -11.24 -13.05 6.53
CA ALA A 147 -12.43 -13.47 7.26
C ALA A 147 -13.28 -14.54 6.53
N ASP A 148 -13.05 -14.75 5.24
CA ASP A 148 -13.69 -15.73 4.37
C ASP A 148 -12.67 -16.18 3.30
N GLU A 149 -12.98 -17.18 2.47
CA GLU A 149 -12.13 -17.74 1.39
C GLU A 149 -11.28 -16.66 0.68
N GLY A 150 -10.10 -16.42 1.23
CA GLY A 150 -9.32 -15.21 1.00
C GLY A 150 -7.95 -15.57 0.45
N GLY A 151 -7.39 -14.63 -0.30
CA GLY A 151 -6.09 -14.78 -0.93
C GLY A 151 -5.60 -13.45 -1.47
N SER A 152 -4.43 -13.45 -2.10
CA SER A 152 -3.77 -12.24 -2.61
C SER A 152 -4.64 -11.40 -3.56
N TRP A 153 -5.64 -12.03 -4.22
CA TRP A 153 -6.61 -11.34 -5.08
C TRP A 153 -7.42 -10.25 -4.35
N GLN A 154 -7.61 -10.37 -3.03
CA GLN A 154 -8.34 -9.39 -2.22
C GLN A 154 -7.55 -8.09 -1.97
N LEU A 155 -6.25 -8.08 -2.24
CA LEU A 155 -5.41 -6.89 -2.05
C LEU A 155 -5.75 -5.76 -3.03
N GLY A 156 -6.44 -6.06 -4.14
CA GLY A 156 -6.95 -5.06 -5.09
C GLY A 156 -5.85 -4.30 -5.83
N VAL A 157 -4.78 -4.99 -6.23
CA VAL A 157 -3.63 -4.43 -6.95
C VAL A 157 -3.96 -4.18 -8.42
N ASP A 158 -3.46 -3.07 -8.98
CA ASP A 158 -3.49 -2.83 -10.42
C ASP A 158 -2.39 -3.65 -11.11
N TRP A 159 -2.69 -4.92 -11.36
CA TRP A 159 -1.77 -5.86 -11.99
C TRP A 159 -1.29 -5.43 -13.37
N ARG A 160 -2.08 -4.64 -14.11
CA ARG A 160 -1.69 -4.18 -15.44
C ARG A 160 -0.47 -3.27 -15.36
N SER A 161 -0.48 -2.29 -14.45
CA SER A 161 0.64 -1.38 -14.25
C SER A 161 1.85 -2.08 -13.64
N VAL A 162 1.62 -2.95 -12.66
CA VAL A 162 2.67 -3.73 -11.99
C VAL A 162 3.42 -4.63 -12.97
N PHE A 163 2.71 -5.45 -13.75
CA PHE A 163 3.36 -6.37 -14.70
C PHE A 163 4.05 -5.63 -15.84
N ALA A 164 3.49 -4.51 -16.32
CA ALA A 164 4.15 -3.70 -17.33
C ALA A 164 5.51 -3.16 -16.84
N ALA A 165 5.59 -2.68 -15.60
CA ALA A 165 6.85 -2.23 -15.00
C ALA A 165 7.81 -3.41 -14.74
N TYR A 166 7.31 -4.50 -14.16
CA TYR A 166 8.11 -5.66 -13.82
C TYR A 166 8.73 -6.33 -15.06
N PHE A 167 7.95 -6.55 -16.13
CA PHE A 167 8.47 -7.15 -17.36
C PHE A 167 9.51 -6.28 -18.07
N ARG A 168 9.37 -4.95 -17.99
CA ARG A 168 10.41 -4.03 -18.45
C ARG A 168 11.70 -4.21 -17.64
N CYS A 169 11.63 -4.34 -16.32
CA CYS A 169 12.81 -4.61 -15.50
C CYS A 169 13.46 -5.95 -15.89
N LEU A 170 12.67 -7.00 -16.13
CA LEU A 170 13.18 -8.30 -16.57
C LEU A 170 13.83 -8.27 -17.97
N ALA A 171 13.41 -7.37 -18.85
CA ALA A 171 13.99 -7.25 -20.18
C ALA A 171 15.36 -6.56 -20.18
N GLU A 172 15.61 -5.70 -19.20
CA GLU A 172 16.81 -4.85 -19.09
C GLU A 172 17.86 -5.40 -18.10
N THR A 173 17.56 -6.51 -17.41
CA THR A 173 18.46 -7.19 -16.44
C THR A 173 18.76 -8.62 -16.89
#